data_AF-X1D6Z5-F1
#
_entry.id   AF-X1D6Z5-F1
#
_cell.length_a   1.000
_cell.length_b   1.000
_cell.length_c   1.000
_cell.angle_alpha   90.00
_cell.angle_beta   90.00
_cell.angle_gamma   90.00
#
_symmetry.space_group_name_H-M   'P 1'
#
loop_
_entity.id
_entity.type
_entity.pdbx_description
1 polymer ?
#
loop_
_entity_poly.entity_id
_entity_poly.type
_entity_poly.pdbx_seq_one_letter_code
_entity_poly.pdbx_strand_id
1 'polypeptide(L)'
;SGHVLPIYLLTTDIDGNEDWMKNMTGSLYDSTSRWNRIVQEMILGIGGVKLLKSMGYNNIETYHLNEGHGSFAALELYNELGDIDKVKKKVVFTTHTPVPAGHDRFKQDLVDKVFENRMPPEIRKLGEEKGQFNMTYLGMNLSRYRNGVAKKHGDISRKMFPGYEIDYITNGVHLPFWISKPIKHIFDKKWPNWKANPSLLANAIEIDDLDLFDAHIENKFNLISYQKGHSWNLLDEELITVGFARRFATYKRATLIFNDIDRLGKICKGHVQFIFAGKAHPKDQMGKDYIK
;
A
#
# COMPACT_ATOMS: atom_id res chain seq x y z
N SER A 1 0.25 -1.23 -24.32
CA SER A 1 1.49 -0.65 -24.86
C SER A 1 2.61 -1.66 -25.05
N GLY A 2 2.59 -2.86 -24.44
CA GLY A 2 3.73 -3.80 -24.51
C GLY A 2 4.99 -3.29 -23.79
N HIS A 3 4.87 -2.13 -23.13
CA HIS A 3 5.94 -1.50 -22.37
C HIS A 3 6.19 -2.29 -21.10
N VAL A 4 7.42 -2.76 -20.93
CA VAL A 4 7.84 -3.51 -19.75
C VAL A 4 8.40 -2.52 -18.73
N LEU A 5 7.75 -2.45 -17.57
CA LEU A 5 8.27 -1.73 -16.41
C LEU A 5 9.05 -2.73 -15.54
N PRO A 6 10.39 -2.64 -15.47
CA PRO A 6 11.16 -3.55 -14.64
C PRO A 6 10.84 -3.30 -13.16
N ILE A 7 10.75 -4.39 -12.39
CA ILE A 7 10.60 -4.35 -10.94
C ILE A 7 11.90 -4.88 -10.34
N TYR A 8 12.56 -4.05 -9.54
CA TYR A 8 13.77 -4.41 -8.83
C TYR A 8 13.45 -4.69 -7.36
N LEU A 9 13.87 -5.87 -6.89
CA LEU A 9 13.71 -6.31 -5.51
C LEU A 9 15.10 -6.46 -4.88
N LEU A 10 15.37 -5.68 -3.83
CA LEU A 10 16.61 -5.77 -3.07
C LEU A 10 16.54 -6.93 -2.07
N THR A 11 17.63 -7.67 -1.94
CA THR A 11 17.82 -8.69 -0.89
C THR A 11 19.14 -8.45 -0.17
N THR A 12 19.14 -8.61 1.15
CA THR A 12 20.37 -8.69 1.95
C THR A 12 20.82 -10.14 2.17
N ASP A 13 20.02 -11.12 1.74
CA ASP A 13 20.38 -12.53 1.75
C ASP A 13 21.35 -12.83 0.60
N ILE A 14 22.61 -12.43 0.81
CA ILE A 14 23.73 -12.60 -0.11
C ILE A 14 24.94 -13.12 0.66
N ASP A 15 25.79 -13.88 -0.04
CA ASP A 15 27.04 -14.37 0.53
C ASP A 15 27.96 -13.19 0.93
N GLY A 16 28.61 -13.34 2.09
CA GLY A 16 29.47 -12.30 2.70
C GLY A 16 28.78 -11.47 3.79
N ASN A 17 27.45 -11.41 3.83
CA ASN A 17 26.73 -10.78 4.95
C ASN A 17 26.67 -11.72 6.18
N GLU A 18 26.75 -11.16 7.38
CA GLU A 18 26.47 -11.90 8.62
C GLU A 18 25.00 -12.34 8.69
N ASP A 19 24.69 -13.41 9.45
CA ASP A 19 23.35 -14.00 9.49
C ASP A 19 22.25 -12.99 9.87
N TRP A 20 22.53 -12.09 10.81
CA TRP A 20 21.56 -11.07 11.20
C TRP A 20 21.31 -10.04 10.08
N MET A 21 22.33 -9.73 9.26
CA MET A 21 22.20 -8.84 8.10
C MET A 21 21.40 -9.49 6.98
N LYS A 22 21.62 -10.78 6.71
CA LYS A 22 20.86 -11.55 5.73
C LYS A 22 19.35 -11.52 5.99
N ASN A 23 18.98 -11.50 7.27
CA ASN A 23 17.58 -11.46 7.70
C ASN A 23 16.91 -10.07 7.58
N MET A 24 17.63 -9.00 7.23
CA MET A 24 17.03 -7.65 7.13
C MET A 24 15.96 -7.55 6.04
N THR A 25 16.04 -8.33 4.96
CA THR A 25 14.99 -8.42 3.94
C THR A 25 14.09 -9.65 4.08
N GLY A 26 14.24 -10.41 5.18
CA GLY A 26 13.51 -11.68 5.39
C GLY A 26 12.05 -11.52 5.81
N SER A 27 11.64 -10.36 6.32
CA SER A 27 10.25 -10.10 6.70
C SER A 27 9.81 -8.65 6.45
N LEU A 28 8.56 -8.51 6.04
CA LEU A 28 7.93 -7.22 5.79
C LEU A 28 7.43 -6.60 7.11
N TYR A 29 7.78 -5.34 7.37
CA TYR A 29 7.40 -4.58 8.57
C TYR A 29 7.83 -5.27 9.86
N ASP A 30 9.14 -5.51 10.02
CA ASP A 30 9.65 -6.00 11.29
C ASP A 30 9.38 -4.97 12.40
N SER A 31 8.34 -5.27 13.18
CA SER A 31 7.92 -4.45 14.30
C SER A 31 8.55 -4.91 15.62
N THR A 32 9.33 -6.00 15.60
CA THR A 32 10.01 -6.52 16.79
C THR A 32 11.20 -5.67 17.19
N SER A 33 11.86 -5.04 16.21
CA SER A 33 13.04 -4.21 16.42
C SER A 33 12.93 -2.88 15.67
N ARG A 34 12.98 -1.75 16.41
CA ARG A 34 13.07 -0.42 15.79
C ARG A 34 14.39 -0.22 15.03
N TRP A 35 15.46 -0.91 15.45
CA TRP A 35 16.72 -0.94 14.73
C TRP A 35 16.55 -1.60 13.35
N ASN A 36 15.95 -2.78 13.30
CA ASN A 36 15.73 -3.47 12.01
C ASN A 36 14.85 -2.62 11.11
N ARG A 37 13.82 -1.97 11.66
CA ARG A 37 12.93 -1.11 10.90
C ARG A 37 13.63 0.06 10.22
N ILE A 38 14.47 0.83 10.93
CA ILE A 38 15.20 1.95 10.32
C ILE A 38 16.25 1.45 9.32
N VAL A 39 16.90 0.32 9.59
CA VAL A 39 17.85 -0.30 8.65
C VAL A 39 17.15 -0.76 7.37
N GLN A 40 15.95 -1.35 7.47
CA GLN A 40 15.13 -1.69 6.30
C GLN A 40 14.80 -0.46 5.44
N GLU A 41 14.45 0.66 6.07
CA GLU A 41 14.17 1.91 5.36
C GLU A 41 15.43 2.50 4.71
N MET A 42 16.61 2.33 5.33
CA MET A 42 17.89 2.70 4.72
C MET A 42 18.22 1.83 3.51
N ILE A 43 18.04 0.51 3.62
CA ILE A 43 18.24 -0.42 2.50
C ILE A 43 17.32 -0.05 1.34
N LEU A 44 16.03 0.20 1.62
CA LEU A 44 15.07 0.61 0.60
C LEU A 44 15.43 1.98 -0.02
N GLY A 45 15.70 2.99 0.81
CA GLY A 45 15.96 4.35 0.36
C GLY A 45 17.33 4.53 -0.27
N ILE A 46 18.39 4.39 0.53
CA ILE A 46 19.79 4.56 0.09
C ILE A 46 20.18 3.44 -0.87
N GLY A 47 19.92 2.18 -0.49
CA GLY A 47 20.23 1.02 -1.33
C GLY A 47 19.46 1.04 -2.65
N GLY A 48 18.21 1.51 -2.67
CA GLY A 48 17.43 1.68 -3.89
C GLY A 48 18.05 2.68 -4.88
N VAL A 49 18.50 3.84 -4.39
CA VAL A 49 19.19 4.84 -5.25
C VAL A 49 20.52 4.29 -5.76
N LYS A 50 21.32 3.66 -4.89
CA LYS A 50 22.60 3.05 -5.27
C LYS A 50 22.44 1.92 -6.30
N LEU A 51 21.41 1.07 -6.15
CA LEU A 51 21.09 0.02 -7.11
C LEU A 51 20.76 0.60 -8.49
N LEU A 52 19.87 1.59 -8.55
CA LEU A 52 19.49 2.18 -9.84
C LEU A 52 20.71 2.74 -10.57
N LYS A 53 21.64 3.37 -9.83
CA LYS A 53 22.90 3.85 -10.41
C LYS A 53 23.83 2.75 -10.88
N SER A 54 24.02 1.69 -10.10
CA SER A 54 24.88 0.58 -10.51
C SER A 54 24.34 -0.13 -11.75
N MET A 55 23.03 -0.08 -11.96
CA MET A 55 22.35 -0.55 -13.18
C MET A 55 22.43 0.42 -14.36
N GLY A 56 23.06 1.59 -14.21
CA GLY A 56 23.24 2.58 -15.28
C GLY A 56 22.12 3.62 -15.40
N TYR A 57 21.15 3.65 -14.49
CA TYR A 57 20.08 4.67 -14.47
C TYR A 57 20.58 6.01 -13.92
N ASN A 58 21.45 6.68 -14.68
CA ASN A 58 22.11 7.92 -14.27
C ASN A 58 21.31 9.20 -14.60
N ASN A 59 20.25 9.08 -15.39
CA ASN A 59 19.44 10.19 -15.90
C ASN A 59 18.01 10.21 -15.32
N ILE A 60 17.81 9.72 -14.10
CA ILE A 60 16.50 9.79 -13.44
C ILE A 60 16.18 11.25 -13.08
N GLU A 61 15.05 11.72 -13.63
CA GLU A 61 14.52 13.07 -13.39
C GLU A 61 13.67 13.14 -12.13
N THR A 62 12.91 12.08 -11.84
CA THR A 62 11.98 12.06 -10.69
C THR A 62 12.09 10.76 -9.90
N TYR A 63 12.23 10.91 -8.58
CA TYR A 63 12.10 9.85 -7.59
C TYR A 63 10.77 10.02 -6.86
N HIS A 64 9.93 9.00 -6.88
CA HIS A 64 8.64 9.02 -6.21
C HIS A 64 8.71 8.20 -4.93
N LEU A 65 8.56 8.88 -3.80
CA LEU A 65 8.49 8.27 -2.47
C LEU A 65 7.05 7.89 -2.15
N ASN A 66 6.82 6.60 -1.97
CA ASN A 66 5.55 6.06 -1.51
C ASN A 66 5.56 5.90 0.02
N GLU A 67 4.98 6.88 0.71
CA GLU A 67 5.04 7.06 2.17
C GLU A 67 6.48 7.31 2.70
N GLY A 68 6.62 7.58 4.00
CA GLY A 68 7.90 7.90 4.64
C GLY A 68 8.99 6.82 4.55
N HIS A 69 8.65 5.56 4.28
CA HIS A 69 9.59 4.43 4.32
C HIS A 69 10.76 4.56 3.34
N GLY A 70 10.56 5.28 2.23
CA GLY A 70 11.57 5.53 1.21
C GLY A 70 12.36 6.83 1.41
N SER A 71 12.08 7.62 2.46
CA SER A 71 12.60 8.99 2.56
C SER A 71 14.12 9.09 2.62
N PHE A 72 14.84 8.04 3.02
CA PHE A 72 16.30 8.01 2.94
C PHE A 72 16.85 8.00 1.50
N ALA A 73 16.04 7.72 0.48
CA ALA A 73 16.43 7.95 -0.91
C ALA A 73 16.79 9.42 -1.15
N ALA A 74 16.04 10.35 -0.55
CA ALA A 74 16.32 11.77 -0.66
C ALA A 74 17.62 12.19 0.06
N LEU A 75 17.99 11.49 1.14
CA LEU A 75 19.29 11.65 1.78
C LEU A 75 20.44 11.17 0.86
N GLU A 76 20.30 10.03 0.19
CA GLU A 76 21.33 9.58 -0.75
C GLU A 76 21.49 10.56 -1.91
N LEU A 77 20.38 11.10 -2.45
CA LEU A 77 20.45 12.15 -3.46
C LEU A 77 21.12 13.43 -2.94
N TYR A 78 20.94 13.76 -1.65
CA TYR A 78 21.64 14.89 -1.04
C TYR A 78 23.14 14.67 -0.97
N ASN A 79 23.59 13.48 -0.55
CA ASN A 79 25.02 13.13 -0.49
C ASN A 79 25.71 13.27 -1.86
N GLU A 80 24.96 13.11 -2.95
CA GLU A 80 25.46 13.25 -4.32
C GLU A 80 25.41 14.68 -4.85
N LEU A 81 24.35 15.42 -4.54
CA LEU A 81 24.07 16.73 -5.12
C LEU A 81 24.59 17.89 -4.25
N GLY A 82 24.79 17.66 -2.96
CA GLY A 82 25.22 18.63 -1.96
C GLY A 82 24.26 19.80 -1.76
N ASP A 83 23.01 19.68 -2.21
CA ASP A 83 22.07 20.80 -2.33
C ASP A 83 20.62 20.33 -2.17
N ILE A 84 19.94 20.84 -1.13
CA ILE A 84 18.56 20.50 -0.79
C ILE A 84 17.58 20.88 -1.91
N ASP A 85 17.78 22.01 -2.58
CA ASP A 85 16.87 22.48 -3.62
C ASP A 85 17.01 21.64 -4.89
N LYS A 86 18.22 21.16 -5.21
CA LYS A 86 18.41 20.16 -6.27
C LYS A 86 17.73 18.83 -5.94
N VAL A 87 17.79 18.39 -4.68
CA VAL A 87 17.06 17.18 -4.23
C VAL A 87 15.56 17.36 -4.37
N LYS A 88 15.00 18.46 -3.85
CA LYS A 88 13.57 18.77 -3.97
C LYS A 88 13.08 18.73 -5.40
N LYS A 89 13.85 19.30 -6.34
CA LYS A 89 13.53 19.27 -7.78
C LYS A 89 13.38 17.85 -8.34
N LYS A 90 14.04 16.85 -7.75
CA LYS A 90 13.96 15.45 -8.16
C LYS A 90 12.94 14.62 -7.39
N VAL A 91 12.53 15.00 -6.19
CA VAL A 91 11.70 14.12 -5.34
C VAL A 91 10.24 14.56 -5.28
N VAL A 92 9.32 13.59 -5.40
CA VAL A 92 7.89 13.75 -5.10
C VAL A 92 7.47 12.76 -4.01
N PHE A 93 6.53 13.15 -3.16
CA PHE A 93 6.11 12.38 -1.99
C PHE A 93 4.60 12.14 -1.97
N THR A 94 4.18 10.90 -1.76
CA THR A 94 2.77 10.56 -1.52
C THR A 94 2.58 10.02 -0.12
N THR A 95 1.59 10.52 0.61
CA THR A 95 1.16 9.95 1.90
C THR A 95 -0.16 9.20 1.76
N HIS A 96 -0.25 8.04 2.42
CA HIS A 96 -1.41 7.15 2.42
C HIS A 96 -2.09 7.08 3.79
N THR A 97 -1.44 7.64 4.81
CA THR A 97 -1.79 7.42 6.20
C THR A 97 -2.71 8.55 6.71
N PRO A 98 -3.94 8.23 7.18
CA PRO A 98 -4.87 9.24 7.68
C PRO A 98 -4.77 9.48 9.19
N VAL A 99 -3.83 8.84 9.88
CA VAL A 99 -3.67 8.94 11.35
C VAL A 99 -2.19 9.08 11.77
N PRO A 100 -1.86 9.92 12.78
CA PRO A 100 -0.48 10.14 13.21
C PRO A 100 0.31 8.87 13.59
N ALA A 101 -0.38 7.83 14.07
CA ALA A 101 0.23 6.58 14.51
C ALA A 101 0.78 5.71 13.35
N GLY A 102 0.41 5.99 12.10
CA GLY A 102 0.91 5.24 10.94
C GLY A 102 2.19 5.81 10.31
N HIS A 103 2.72 6.92 10.84
CA HIS A 103 3.96 7.53 10.37
C HIS A 103 5.15 7.05 11.21
N ASP A 104 6.18 6.51 10.55
CA ASP A 104 7.36 6.00 11.22
C ASP A 104 8.17 7.14 11.89
N ARG A 105 8.42 6.97 13.19
CA ARG A 105 9.22 7.87 14.03
C ARG A 105 10.30 7.10 14.78
N PHE A 106 11.52 7.60 14.74
CA PHE A 106 12.67 6.99 15.43
C PHE A 106 13.18 7.93 16.51
N LYS A 107 13.74 7.37 17.59
CA LYS A 107 14.46 8.19 18.57
C LYS A 107 15.72 8.73 17.91
N GLN A 108 16.10 9.96 18.25
CA GLN A 108 17.28 10.61 17.68
C GLN A 108 18.57 9.81 17.93
N ASP A 109 18.73 9.21 19.13
CA ASP A 109 19.89 8.38 19.47
C ASP A 109 19.98 7.10 18.61
N LEU A 110 18.83 6.56 18.19
CA LEU A 110 18.79 5.42 17.28
C LEU A 110 19.27 5.83 15.89
N VAL A 111 18.84 6.99 15.39
CA VAL A 111 19.32 7.53 14.11
C VAL A 111 20.83 7.74 14.16
N ASP A 112 21.36 8.30 15.25
CA ASP A 112 22.80 8.50 15.44
C ASP A 112 23.60 7.21 15.38
N LYS A 113 23.15 6.19 16.10
CA LYS A 113 23.81 4.88 16.12
C LYS A 113 23.81 4.25 14.73
N VAL A 114 22.66 4.28 14.06
CA VAL A 114 22.47 3.64 12.75
C VAL A 114 23.27 4.33 11.65
N PHE A 115 23.35 5.66 11.69
CA PHE A 115 24.15 6.44 10.73
C PHE A 115 25.59 6.68 11.20
N GLU A 116 25.98 6.19 12.38
CA GLU A 116 27.27 6.44 13.01
C GLU A 116 27.63 7.94 13.04
N ASN A 117 26.65 8.80 13.34
CA ASN A 117 26.75 10.27 13.31
C ASN A 117 27.12 10.88 11.93
N ARG A 118 26.97 10.14 10.83
CA ARG A 118 27.29 10.61 9.46
C ARG A 118 26.12 11.28 8.74
N MET A 119 24.93 11.34 9.33
CA MET A 119 23.81 12.06 8.72
C MET A 119 24.07 13.58 8.78
N PRO A 120 23.99 14.31 7.64
CA PRO A 120 24.22 15.75 7.63
C PRO A 120 23.24 16.50 8.57
N PRO A 121 23.71 17.43 9.42
CA PRO A 121 22.87 18.12 10.41
C PRO A 121 21.65 18.83 9.80
N GLU A 122 21.83 19.43 8.63
CA GLU A 122 20.78 20.11 7.88
C GLU A 122 19.69 19.14 7.41
N ILE A 123 20.05 17.93 6.97
CA ILE A 123 19.07 16.89 6.61
C ILE A 123 18.40 16.33 7.86
N ARG A 124 19.18 16.15 8.93
CA ARG A 124 18.66 15.67 10.20
C ARG A 124 17.55 16.58 10.74
N LYS A 125 17.76 17.89 10.67
CA LYS A 125 16.79 18.91 11.08
C LYS A 125 15.48 18.84 10.29
N LEU A 126 15.53 18.45 9.01
CA LEU A 126 14.32 18.30 8.18
C LEU A 126 13.45 17.10 8.60
N GLY A 127 14.03 16.08 9.24
CA GLY A 127 13.25 14.97 9.79
C GLY A 127 12.80 15.18 11.23
N GLU A 128 13.21 16.26 11.90
CA GLU A 128 12.95 16.43 13.32
C GLU A 128 11.48 16.80 13.62
N GLU A 129 10.86 16.06 14.54
CA GLU A 129 9.55 16.36 15.10
C GLU A 129 9.56 16.05 16.61
N LYS A 130 9.45 17.09 17.45
CA LYS A 130 9.27 16.95 18.92
C LYS A 130 10.30 16.00 19.57
N GLY A 131 11.57 16.12 19.19
CA GLY A 131 12.66 15.29 19.73
C GLY A 131 12.75 13.88 19.14
N GLN A 132 11.96 13.57 18.11
CA GLN A 132 12.04 12.34 17.32
C GLN A 132 12.42 12.66 15.87
N PHE A 133 12.83 11.62 15.13
CA PHE A 133 13.07 11.68 13.71
C PHE A 133 11.90 11.05 12.96
N ASN A 134 11.09 11.87 12.30
CA ASN A 134 9.91 11.46 11.56
C ASN A 134 10.20 11.39 10.06
N MET A 135 10.02 10.19 9.51
CA MET A 135 10.30 9.88 8.12
C MET A 135 9.38 10.58 7.12
N THR A 136 8.17 10.93 7.55
CA THR A 136 7.22 11.70 6.74
C THR A 136 7.67 13.15 6.64
N TYR A 137 8.14 13.76 7.74
CA TYR A 137 8.72 15.10 7.69
C TYR A 137 9.96 15.15 6.80
N LEU A 138 10.86 14.15 6.91
CA LEU A 138 12.02 14.04 6.03
C LEU A 138 11.59 14.01 4.54
N GLY A 139 10.65 13.12 4.19
CA GLY A 139 10.17 12.97 2.82
C GLY A 139 9.49 14.23 2.29
N MET A 140 8.59 14.83 3.06
CA MET A 140 7.89 16.06 2.66
C MET A 140 8.82 17.27 2.51
N ASN A 141 9.79 17.42 3.41
CA ASN A 141 10.73 18.54 3.40
C ASN A 141 11.75 18.45 2.27
N LEU A 142 12.03 17.24 1.76
CA LEU A 142 12.93 17.01 0.63
C LEU A 142 12.20 16.82 -0.71
N SER A 143 10.90 17.08 -0.79
CA SER A 143 10.10 16.91 -2.02
C SER A 143 9.56 18.21 -2.58
N ARG A 144 9.58 18.38 -3.91
CA ARG A 144 8.90 19.51 -4.58
C ARG A 144 7.38 19.38 -4.55
N TYR A 145 6.86 18.18 -4.65
CA TYR A 145 5.44 17.91 -4.75
C TYR A 145 5.01 16.86 -3.72
N ARG A 146 3.85 17.08 -3.12
CA ARG A 146 3.29 16.28 -2.03
C ARG A 146 1.81 16.05 -2.30
N ASN A 147 1.37 14.80 -2.25
CA ASN A 147 -0.04 14.47 -2.44
C ASN A 147 -0.57 13.41 -1.46
N GLY A 148 -1.85 13.50 -1.17
CA GLY A 148 -2.66 12.40 -0.65
C GLY A 148 -3.23 11.52 -1.76
N VAL A 149 -3.97 10.49 -1.36
CA VAL A 149 -4.46 9.43 -2.28
C VAL A 149 -5.95 9.54 -2.67
N ALA A 150 -6.60 10.61 -2.24
CA ALA A 150 -7.98 10.99 -2.56
C ALA A 150 -8.21 12.43 -2.11
N LYS A 151 -9.22 13.12 -2.66
CA LYS A 151 -9.54 14.51 -2.26
C LYS A 151 -9.71 14.69 -0.75
N LYS A 152 -10.57 13.87 -0.14
CA LYS A 152 -10.79 13.89 1.32
C LYS A 152 -9.52 13.49 2.10
N HIS A 153 -8.67 12.63 1.54
CA HIS A 153 -7.40 12.30 2.16
C HIS A 153 -6.45 13.50 2.16
N GLY A 154 -6.35 14.25 1.06
CA GLY A 154 -5.60 15.51 1.01
C GLY A 154 -6.05 16.50 2.08
N ASP A 155 -7.36 16.64 2.30
CA ASP A 155 -7.90 17.48 3.37
C ASP A 155 -7.48 17.01 4.78
N ILE A 156 -7.49 15.70 5.02
CA ILE A 156 -7.04 15.11 6.30
C ILE A 156 -5.53 15.31 6.48
N SER A 157 -4.74 15.10 5.43
CA SER A 157 -3.28 15.26 5.47
C SER A 157 -2.88 16.71 5.75
N ARG A 158 -3.55 17.72 5.17
CA ARG A 158 -3.29 19.14 5.48
C ARG A 158 -3.60 19.51 6.93
N LYS A 159 -4.59 18.84 7.56
CA LYS A 159 -4.87 19.00 8.99
C LYS A 159 -3.81 18.34 9.86
N MET A 160 -3.25 17.22 9.41
CA MET A 160 -2.21 16.49 10.14
C MET A 160 -0.85 17.18 10.05
N PHE A 161 -0.55 17.79 8.91
CA PHE A 161 0.70 18.49 8.61
C PHE A 161 0.43 19.96 8.30
N PRO A 162 0.08 20.77 9.32
CA PRO A 162 -0.18 22.19 9.12
C PRO A 162 1.06 22.89 8.56
N GLY A 163 0.85 23.81 7.61
CA GLY A 163 1.92 24.54 6.92
C GLY A 163 2.49 23.86 5.68
N TYR A 164 2.04 22.64 5.35
CA TYR A 164 2.40 21.96 4.11
C TYR A 164 1.29 22.06 3.06
N GLU A 165 1.67 22.42 1.84
CA GLU A 165 0.81 22.26 0.67
C GLU A 165 0.81 20.79 0.24
N ILE A 166 -0.35 20.15 0.38
CA ILE A 166 -0.58 18.74 0.03
C ILE A 166 -1.80 18.68 -0.88
N ASP A 167 -1.57 18.28 -2.13
CA ASP A 167 -2.62 18.05 -3.14
C ASP A 167 -3.19 16.62 -3.00
N TYR A 168 -3.91 16.13 -4.00
CA TYR A 168 -4.41 14.76 -4.06
C TYR A 168 -4.33 14.16 -5.45
N ILE A 169 -4.00 12.88 -5.49
CA ILE A 169 -4.12 12.04 -6.69
C ILE A 169 -4.98 10.84 -6.26
N THR A 170 -6.16 10.69 -6.85
CA THR A 170 -7.06 9.59 -6.51
C THR A 170 -6.47 8.27 -6.98
N ASN A 171 -6.30 7.31 -6.06
CA ASN A 171 -5.81 5.97 -6.40
C ASN A 171 -6.68 5.30 -7.46
N GLY A 172 -6.02 4.57 -8.36
CA GLY A 172 -6.65 3.70 -9.35
C GLY A 172 -6.23 2.24 -9.17
N VAL A 173 -6.85 1.36 -9.94
CA VAL A 173 -6.49 -0.05 -10.04
C VAL A 173 -6.24 -0.43 -11.50
N HIS A 174 -5.36 -1.41 -11.74
CA HIS A 174 -5.12 -1.94 -13.08
C HIS A 174 -6.29 -2.82 -13.52
N LEU A 175 -7.27 -2.22 -14.21
CA LEU A 175 -8.54 -2.85 -14.56
C LEU A 175 -8.40 -4.21 -15.27
N PRO A 176 -7.49 -4.42 -16.25
CA PRO A 176 -7.33 -5.72 -16.89
C PRO A 176 -6.94 -6.86 -15.94
N PHE A 177 -6.29 -6.54 -14.82
CA PHE A 177 -5.96 -7.52 -13.78
C PHE A 177 -7.13 -7.76 -12.81
N TRP A 178 -7.87 -6.71 -12.46
CA TRP A 178 -8.90 -6.77 -11.42
C TRP A 178 -10.31 -7.13 -11.90
N ILE A 179 -10.55 -7.10 -13.21
CA ILE A 179 -11.83 -7.52 -13.80
C ILE A 179 -11.82 -9.03 -14.05
N SER A 180 -12.90 -9.71 -13.68
CA SER A 180 -13.05 -11.15 -13.89
C SER A 180 -13.16 -11.50 -15.38
N LYS A 181 -12.76 -12.72 -15.74
CA LYS A 181 -12.80 -13.20 -17.13
C LYS A 181 -14.18 -13.04 -17.79
N PRO A 182 -15.31 -13.37 -17.14
CA PRO A 182 -16.63 -13.24 -17.76
C PRO A 182 -16.99 -11.78 -18.07
N ILE A 183 -16.77 -10.87 -17.13
CA ILE A 183 -17.01 -9.42 -17.33
C ILE A 183 -16.07 -8.85 -18.39
N LYS A 184 -14.81 -9.29 -18.39
CA LYS A 184 -13.85 -8.92 -19.43
C LYS A 184 -14.31 -9.34 -20.82
N HIS A 185 -14.98 -10.48 -20.99
CA HIS A 185 -15.51 -10.91 -22.29
C HIS A 185 -16.60 -9.94 -22.80
N ILE A 186 -17.51 -9.52 -21.91
CA ILE A 186 -18.52 -8.49 -22.22
C ILE A 186 -17.84 -7.20 -22.65
N PHE A 187 -16.85 -6.74 -21.88
CA PHE A 187 -16.13 -5.49 -22.18
C PHE A 187 -15.33 -5.58 -23.48
N ASP A 188 -14.68 -6.71 -23.75
CA ASP A 188 -13.93 -6.94 -24.99
C ASP A 188 -14.86 -6.94 -26.22
N LYS A 189 -16.10 -7.43 -26.09
CA LYS A 189 -17.11 -7.43 -27.15
C LYS A 189 -17.72 -6.04 -27.38
N LYS A 190 -18.14 -5.35 -26.31
CA LYS A 190 -18.80 -4.03 -26.42
C LYS A 190 -17.81 -2.88 -26.67
N TRP A 191 -16.64 -2.92 -26.05
CA TRP A 191 -15.64 -1.83 -26.10
C TRP A 191 -14.22 -2.36 -26.29
N PRO A 192 -13.82 -2.84 -27.48
CA PRO A 192 -12.52 -3.49 -27.71
C PRO A 192 -11.28 -2.73 -27.17
N ASN A 193 -11.36 -1.39 -27.08
CA ASN A 193 -10.28 -0.52 -26.60
C ASN A 193 -10.35 -0.13 -25.11
N TRP A 194 -11.26 -0.70 -24.31
CA TRP A 194 -11.47 -0.33 -22.90
C TRP A 194 -10.22 -0.42 -22.03
N LYS A 195 -9.29 -1.32 -22.36
CA LYS A 195 -8.02 -1.51 -21.62
C LYS A 195 -7.09 -0.32 -21.77
N ALA A 196 -7.08 0.32 -22.94
CA ALA A 196 -6.29 1.51 -23.23
C ALA A 196 -7.06 2.80 -22.90
N ASN A 197 -8.40 2.75 -22.97
CA ASN A 197 -9.28 3.86 -22.64
C ASN A 197 -10.35 3.44 -21.61
N PRO A 198 -10.00 3.38 -20.31
CA PRO A 198 -10.94 3.02 -19.24
C PRO A 198 -12.18 3.91 -19.16
N SER A 199 -12.15 5.14 -19.68
CA SER A 199 -13.29 6.05 -19.64
C SER A 199 -14.51 5.51 -20.41
N LEU A 200 -14.31 4.57 -21.35
CA LEU A 200 -15.40 3.87 -22.03
C LEU A 200 -16.29 3.08 -21.07
N LEU A 201 -15.76 2.66 -19.92
CA LEU A 201 -16.52 1.93 -18.91
C LEU A 201 -17.56 2.80 -18.19
N ALA A 202 -17.56 4.12 -18.41
CA ALA A 202 -18.67 4.97 -17.99
C ALA A 202 -20.01 4.55 -18.63
N ASN A 203 -19.95 3.87 -19.78
CA ASN A 203 -21.12 3.33 -20.48
C ASN A 203 -21.54 1.93 -19.97
N ALA A 204 -20.98 1.45 -18.85
CA ALA A 204 -21.32 0.15 -18.23
C ALA A 204 -22.83 -0.05 -17.98
N ILE A 205 -23.58 1.04 -17.83
CA ILE A 205 -25.04 1.02 -17.68
C ILE A 205 -25.77 0.51 -18.93
N GLU A 206 -25.12 0.47 -20.09
CA GLU A 206 -25.68 -0.03 -21.35
C GLU A 206 -25.49 -1.55 -21.51
N ILE A 207 -24.86 -2.23 -20.55
CA ILE A 207 -24.71 -3.69 -20.57
C ILE A 207 -26.08 -4.32 -20.35
N ASP A 208 -26.37 -5.37 -21.12
CA ASP A 208 -27.64 -6.09 -20.98
C ASP A 208 -27.69 -6.81 -19.62
N ASP A 209 -28.85 -6.76 -18.96
CA ASP A 209 -29.01 -7.33 -17.63
C ASP A 209 -28.79 -8.86 -17.63
N LEU A 210 -29.18 -9.57 -18.71
CA LEU A 210 -28.97 -11.01 -18.83
C LEU A 210 -27.48 -11.32 -19.03
N ASP A 211 -26.78 -10.59 -19.89
CA ASP A 211 -25.33 -10.74 -20.07
C ASP A 211 -24.59 -10.54 -18.73
N LEU A 212 -24.98 -9.51 -17.97
CA LEU A 212 -24.38 -9.22 -16.66
C LEU A 212 -24.71 -10.30 -15.62
N PHE A 213 -25.95 -10.80 -15.63
CA PHE A 213 -26.39 -11.85 -14.72
C PHE A 213 -25.67 -13.18 -15.00
N ASP A 214 -25.55 -13.58 -16.27
CA ASP A 214 -24.82 -14.80 -16.65
C ASP A 214 -23.35 -14.73 -16.22
N ALA A 215 -22.70 -13.59 -16.47
CA ALA A 215 -21.34 -13.34 -15.99
C ALA A 215 -21.24 -13.36 -14.46
N HIS A 216 -22.27 -12.87 -13.74
CA HIS A 216 -22.34 -12.95 -12.29
C HIS A 216 -22.42 -14.40 -11.79
N ILE A 217 -23.31 -15.21 -12.38
CA ILE A 217 -23.47 -16.64 -12.05
C ILE A 217 -22.18 -17.41 -12.32
N GLU A 218 -21.51 -17.16 -13.45
CA GLU A 218 -20.21 -17.78 -13.74
C GLU A 218 -19.15 -17.41 -12.71
N ASN A 219 -19.09 -16.13 -12.30
CA ASN A 219 -18.17 -15.71 -11.23
C ASN A 219 -18.48 -16.37 -9.88
N LYS A 220 -19.76 -16.54 -9.56
CA LYS A 220 -20.22 -17.22 -8.34
C LYS A 220 -19.82 -18.70 -8.37
N PHE A 221 -20.03 -19.37 -9.49
CA PHE A 221 -19.60 -20.76 -9.68
C PHE A 221 -18.08 -20.93 -9.54
N ASN A 222 -17.30 -20.02 -10.13
CA ASN A 222 -15.83 -20.02 -10.01
C ASN A 222 -15.37 -19.86 -8.56
N LEU A 223 -16.01 -18.98 -7.79
CA LEU A 223 -15.73 -18.78 -6.37
C LEU A 223 -16.04 -20.04 -5.54
N ILE A 224 -17.23 -20.64 -5.75
CA ILE A 224 -17.67 -21.83 -5.03
C ILE A 224 -16.75 -23.02 -5.35
N SER A 225 -16.38 -23.18 -6.62
CA SER A 225 -15.46 -24.23 -7.07
C SER A 225 -14.07 -24.06 -6.46
N TYR A 226 -13.55 -22.84 -6.41
CA TYR A 226 -12.30 -22.54 -5.73
C TYR A 226 -12.38 -22.88 -4.23
N GLN A 227 -13.47 -22.50 -3.56
CA GLN A 227 -13.66 -22.77 -2.14
C GLN A 227 -13.75 -24.27 -1.82
N LYS A 228 -14.48 -25.05 -2.64
CA LYS A 228 -14.57 -26.53 -2.51
C LYS A 228 -13.19 -27.21 -2.51
N GLY A 229 -12.22 -26.64 -3.22
CA GLY A 229 -10.84 -27.14 -3.24
C GLY A 229 -10.01 -26.77 -2.01
N HIS A 230 -10.48 -25.86 -1.14
CA HIS A 230 -9.69 -25.29 -0.04
C HIS A 230 -10.37 -25.39 1.34
N SER A 231 -11.64 -25.76 1.42
CA SER A 231 -12.37 -25.85 2.69
C SER A 231 -13.57 -26.81 2.59
N TRP A 232 -13.95 -27.38 3.74
CA TRP A 232 -15.02 -28.36 3.87
C TRP A 232 -16.42 -27.73 3.95
N ASN A 233 -16.53 -26.41 4.16
CA ASN A 233 -17.81 -25.72 4.29
C ASN A 233 -18.37 -25.38 2.92
N LEU A 234 -19.30 -26.17 2.39
CA LEU A 234 -19.84 -25.95 1.06
C LEU A 234 -20.65 -24.65 1.00
N LEU A 235 -20.24 -23.75 0.10
CA LEU A 235 -21.03 -22.57 -0.28
C LEU A 235 -22.18 -22.98 -1.22
N ASP A 236 -23.31 -22.32 -1.07
CA ASP A 236 -24.51 -22.54 -1.87
C ASP A 236 -24.59 -21.51 -3.03
N GLU A 237 -24.91 -22.00 -4.22
CA GLU A 237 -24.99 -21.22 -5.45
C GLU A 237 -26.31 -20.48 -5.63
N GLU A 238 -27.34 -20.81 -4.86
CA GLU A 238 -28.64 -20.12 -4.88
C GLU A 238 -28.67 -18.96 -3.86
N LEU A 239 -27.84 -19.01 -2.81
CA LEU A 239 -27.84 -18.02 -1.72
C LEU A 239 -27.11 -16.73 -2.08
N ILE A 240 -27.61 -15.59 -1.62
CA ILE A 240 -26.91 -14.31 -1.77
C ILE A 240 -25.59 -14.37 -1.01
N THR A 241 -24.48 -14.06 -1.67
CA THR A 241 -23.15 -14.10 -1.06
C THR A 241 -22.67 -12.70 -0.72
N VAL A 242 -22.42 -12.45 0.57
CA VAL A 242 -21.85 -11.18 1.05
C VAL A 242 -20.42 -11.40 1.51
N GLY A 243 -19.47 -10.75 0.83
CA GLY A 243 -18.04 -10.89 1.10
C GLY A 243 -17.44 -9.72 1.88
N PHE A 244 -16.55 -10.04 2.84
CA PHE A 244 -15.64 -9.09 3.48
C PHE A 244 -14.21 -9.62 3.35
N ALA A 245 -13.40 -8.99 2.48
CA ALA A 245 -12.02 -9.42 2.22
C ALA A 245 -11.02 -8.28 2.52
N ARG A 246 -10.66 -8.07 3.78
CA ARG A 246 -9.74 -6.99 4.21
C ARG A 246 -8.92 -7.44 5.43
N ARG A 247 -7.73 -6.85 5.63
CA ARG A 247 -6.99 -7.00 6.91
C ARG A 247 -7.90 -6.69 8.09
N PHE A 248 -7.90 -7.55 9.11
CA PHE A 248 -8.65 -7.35 10.36
C PHE A 248 -7.93 -6.33 11.23
N ALA A 249 -8.66 -5.30 11.63
CA ALA A 249 -8.25 -4.23 12.54
C ALA A 249 -9.52 -3.59 13.14
N THR A 250 -9.44 -3.13 14.38
CA THR A 250 -10.60 -2.62 15.15
C THR A 250 -11.37 -1.52 14.42
N TYR A 251 -10.67 -0.54 13.84
CA TYR A 251 -11.31 0.56 13.10
C TYR A 251 -12.05 0.13 11.81
N LYS A 252 -11.77 -1.07 11.28
CA LYS A 252 -12.46 -1.60 10.09
C LYS A 252 -13.80 -2.27 10.41
N ARG A 253 -14.09 -2.51 11.70
CA ARG A 253 -15.39 -2.97 12.18
C ARG A 253 -15.91 -4.21 11.46
N ALA A 254 -15.04 -5.20 11.24
CA ALA A 254 -15.41 -6.46 10.57
C ALA A 254 -16.57 -7.18 11.27
N THR A 255 -16.66 -7.06 12.60
CA THR A 255 -17.67 -7.73 13.43
C THR A 255 -18.99 -6.95 13.54
N LEU A 256 -19.12 -5.75 12.95
CA LEU A 256 -20.29 -4.89 13.13
C LEU A 256 -21.60 -5.57 12.69
N ILE A 257 -21.56 -6.38 11.64
CA ILE A 257 -22.73 -7.10 11.15
C ILE A 257 -23.23 -8.16 12.14
N PHE A 258 -22.35 -8.66 13.00
CA PHE A 258 -22.63 -9.68 14.00
C PHE A 258 -23.00 -9.10 15.37
N ASN A 259 -23.15 -7.77 15.48
CA ASN A 259 -23.50 -7.13 16.75
C ASN A 259 -24.90 -7.52 17.25
N ASP A 260 -25.81 -7.92 16.34
CA ASP A 260 -27.15 -8.40 16.65
C ASP A 260 -27.48 -9.59 15.73
N ILE A 261 -27.05 -10.78 16.15
CA ILE A 261 -27.18 -12.02 15.37
C ILE A 261 -28.65 -12.41 15.19
N ASP A 262 -29.50 -12.18 16.19
CA ASP A 262 -30.93 -12.49 16.10
C ASP A 262 -31.61 -11.65 15.04
N ARG A 263 -31.33 -10.35 15.02
CA ARG A 263 -31.81 -9.45 13.96
C ARG A 263 -31.24 -9.83 12.61
N LEU A 264 -29.95 -10.17 12.52
CA LEU A 264 -29.32 -10.62 11.28
C LEU A 264 -30.03 -11.87 10.74
N GLY A 265 -30.28 -12.87 11.58
CA GLY A 265 -31.03 -14.08 11.22
C GLY A 265 -32.44 -13.77 10.71
N LYS A 266 -33.16 -12.86 11.38
CA LYS A 266 -34.51 -12.42 10.95
C LYS A 266 -34.50 -11.70 9.59
N ILE A 267 -33.44 -10.95 9.28
CA ILE A 267 -33.29 -10.26 7.99
C ILE A 267 -32.92 -11.26 6.88
N CYS A 268 -31.93 -12.10 7.14
CA CYS A 268 -31.39 -13.02 6.14
C CYS A 268 -32.34 -14.18 5.82
N LYS A 269 -33.11 -14.67 6.81
CA LYS A 269 -34.06 -15.80 6.67
C LYS A 269 -33.46 -17.04 5.99
N GLY A 270 -32.16 -17.28 6.19
CA GLY A 270 -31.44 -18.39 5.55
C GLY A 270 -31.08 -18.19 4.07
N HIS A 271 -31.39 -17.04 3.46
CA HIS A 271 -31.15 -16.76 2.04
C HIS A 271 -29.81 -16.05 1.75
N VAL A 272 -28.98 -15.87 2.77
CA VAL A 272 -27.72 -15.12 2.69
C VAL A 272 -26.60 -15.91 3.35
N GLN A 273 -25.48 -16.01 2.65
CA GLN A 273 -24.23 -16.55 3.16
C GLN A 273 -23.14 -15.49 3.20
N PHE A 274 -22.25 -15.58 4.18
CA PHE A 274 -21.19 -14.61 4.41
C PHE A 274 -19.81 -15.24 4.21
N ILE A 275 -18.93 -14.53 3.52
CA ILE A 275 -17.53 -14.93 3.34
C ILE A 275 -16.63 -13.86 3.95
N PHE A 276 -15.94 -14.20 5.02
CA PHE A 276 -14.96 -13.32 5.67
C PHE A 276 -13.55 -13.83 5.39
N ALA A 277 -12.68 -12.94 4.89
CA ALA A 277 -11.29 -13.25 4.55
C ALA A 277 -10.36 -12.11 4.96
N GLY A 278 -9.19 -12.45 5.48
CA GLY A 278 -8.19 -11.48 5.87
C GLY A 278 -7.22 -12.03 6.91
N LYS A 279 -6.18 -11.24 7.19
CA LYS A 279 -5.22 -11.50 8.26
C LYS A 279 -5.27 -10.37 9.27
N ALA A 280 -5.05 -10.67 10.55
CA ALA A 280 -4.75 -9.67 11.57
C ALA A 280 -3.24 -9.43 11.65
N HIS A 281 -2.83 -8.28 12.17
CA HIS A 281 -1.40 -8.04 12.42
C HIS A 281 -0.91 -8.98 13.54
N PRO A 282 0.31 -9.53 13.48
CA PRO A 282 0.83 -10.41 14.52
C PRO A 282 0.83 -9.82 15.93
N LYS A 283 0.86 -8.48 16.06
CA LYS A 283 0.77 -7.76 17.35
C LYS A 283 -0.60 -7.17 17.68
N ASP A 284 -1.59 -7.29 16.78
CA ASP A 284 -2.94 -6.76 17.02
C ASP A 284 -3.81 -7.88 17.61
N GLN A 285 -3.80 -7.99 18.95
CA GLN A 285 -4.53 -9.05 19.64
C GLN A 285 -6.05 -8.93 19.40
N MET A 286 -6.59 -7.72 19.48
CA MET A 286 -8.02 -7.48 19.20
C MET A 286 -8.40 -7.88 17.77
N GLY A 287 -7.55 -7.55 16.78
CA GLY A 287 -7.76 -7.98 15.40
C GLY A 287 -7.73 -9.51 15.23
N LYS A 288 -6.90 -10.23 16.00
CA LYS A 288 -6.90 -11.70 16.02
C LYS A 288 -8.14 -12.26 16.70
N ASP A 289 -8.60 -11.63 17.77
CA ASP A 289 -9.79 -12.06 18.50
C ASP A 289 -11.07 -11.92 17.65
N TYR A 290 -11.10 -11.00 16.68
CA TYR A 290 -12.18 -10.93 15.69
C TYR A 290 -12.22 -12.10 14.68
N ILE A 291 -11.11 -12.83 14.53
CA ILE A 291 -11.02 -13.97 13.60
C ILE A 291 -11.42 -15.27 14.30
N LYS A 292 -11.21 -15.35 15.62
CA LYS A 292 -11.61 -16.49 16.45
C LYS A 292 -13.12 -16.51 16.65
#